data_AF-A0A7S1HAV5-F1
#
_entry.id   AF-A0A7S1HAV5-F1
#
_cell.length_a   1.000
_cell.length_b   1.000
_cell.length_c   1.000
_cell.angle_alpha   90.00
_cell.angle_beta   90.00
_cell.angle_gamma   90.00
#
_symmetry.space_group_name_H-M   'P 1'
#
loop_
_entity.id
_entity.type
_entity.pdbx_description
1 polymer ?
#
loop_
_entity_poly.entity_id
_entity_poly.type
_entity_poly.pdbx_seq_one_letter_code
_entity_poly.pdbx_strand_id
1 'polypeptide(L)'
;FESGSQASLILFDDDDTSSYGRFFQAANRNASCDELTKNARTVVHPQKAEMDSFVLGTKKGVSGSRPKMWYAVAVDCITHTCPNISKASFDFDHPGSDGTRGLCAGTMTVSALKKAWTSGINSLLSLSPLPPLAVAILYITFIMSLSASGLAWWLWYKDLDAAQRSARMPTCFALTFTSLAYLSMASGAFVVTVATPETGGTRWFYRSSLGGWGGEDADEFLNAYAFFPARNLDWLLTSTLLCWELGRLVHASFAVRTLWVFTAACLVCSWALATFVLSRSRWLWWCLGVLFFCGLVVVWRGVRTMAMRRGKGVTELVARLTGGAALAWGSWGV
;
A
#
# COMPACT_ATOMS: atom_id res chain seq x y z
N PHE A 1 41.39 12.47 -1.47
CA PHE A 1 41.27 11.86 -0.13
C PHE A 1 42.58 12.12 0.60
N GLU A 2 42.57 12.27 1.92
CA GLU A 2 43.83 12.20 2.69
C GLU A 2 44.40 10.77 2.54
N SER A 3 45.71 10.68 2.32
CA SER A 3 46.45 9.42 2.14
C SER A 3 46.13 8.46 3.29
N GLY A 4 45.44 7.35 3.00
CA GLY A 4 45.15 6.28 3.96
C GLY A 4 43.66 5.97 4.19
N SER A 5 42.72 6.75 3.65
CA SER A 5 41.27 6.46 3.78
C SER A 5 40.88 5.15 3.08
N GLN A 6 40.36 4.19 3.86
CA GLN A 6 39.83 2.91 3.35
C GLN A 6 38.31 2.92 3.44
N ALA A 7 37.68 3.71 2.56
CA ALA A 7 36.22 3.72 2.45
C ALA A 7 35.72 2.35 1.99
N SER A 8 34.94 1.69 2.83
CA SER A 8 34.20 0.47 2.49
C SER A 8 32.78 0.84 2.10
N LEU A 9 32.25 0.21 1.06
CA LEU A 9 30.88 0.36 0.64
C LEU A 9 30.02 -0.78 1.20
N ILE A 10 28.98 -0.42 1.94
CA ILE A 10 28.08 -1.34 2.62
C ILE A 10 26.74 -1.31 1.89
N LEU A 11 26.31 -2.47 1.40
CA LEU A 11 25.08 -2.64 0.62
C LEU A 11 24.02 -3.34 1.46
N PHE A 12 22.80 -2.83 1.40
CA PHE A 12 21.60 -3.39 2.03
C PHE A 12 20.53 -3.64 0.97
N ASP A 13 19.77 -4.72 1.09
CA ASP A 13 18.54 -4.91 0.32
C ASP A 13 17.29 -4.53 1.14
N ASP A 14 16.24 -4.14 0.43
CA ASP A 14 14.95 -3.73 0.99
C ASP A 14 14.14 -4.87 1.63
N ASP A 15 14.42 -6.13 1.28
CA ASP A 15 13.80 -7.31 1.88
C ASP A 15 14.03 -7.39 3.40
N ASP A 16 15.14 -6.84 3.90
CA ASP A 16 15.44 -6.77 5.32
C ASP A 16 15.41 -5.32 5.82
N THR A 17 14.19 -4.76 5.85
CA THR A 17 13.88 -3.43 6.43
C THR A 17 14.46 -3.20 7.83
N SER A 18 14.80 -4.27 8.57
CA SER A 18 15.42 -4.20 9.88
C SER A 18 16.93 -3.97 9.83
N SER A 19 17.61 -4.45 8.80
CA SER A 19 19.08 -4.44 8.69
C SER A 19 19.64 -3.04 8.42
N TYR A 20 18.99 -2.25 7.55
CA TYR A 20 19.35 -0.85 7.35
C TYR A 20 19.16 -0.02 8.63
N GLY A 21 18.05 -0.19 9.34
CA GLY A 21 17.80 0.49 10.62
C GLY A 21 18.78 0.07 11.74
N ARG A 22 19.10 -1.24 11.84
CA ARG A 22 20.06 -1.78 12.81
C ARG A 22 21.48 -1.27 12.56
N PHE A 23 21.87 -1.11 11.30
CA PHE A 23 23.14 -0.48 10.94
C PHE A 23 23.27 0.92 11.54
N PHE A 24 22.26 1.80 11.39
CA PHE A 24 22.32 3.15 11.98
C PHE A 24 22.24 3.13 13.51
N GLN A 25 21.50 2.20 14.11
CA GLN A 25 21.50 2.05 15.56
C GLN A 25 22.87 1.65 16.10
N ALA A 26 23.59 0.78 15.38
CA ALA A 26 24.97 0.41 15.70
C ALA A 26 25.94 1.58 15.47
N ALA A 27 25.79 2.30 14.35
CA ALA A 27 26.61 3.48 14.03
C ALA A 27 26.46 4.59 15.08
N ASN A 28 25.23 4.86 15.54
CA ASN A 28 24.96 5.82 16.61
C ASN A 28 25.55 5.43 17.97
N ARG A 29 25.93 4.16 18.15
CA ARG A 29 26.63 3.66 19.34
C ARG A 29 28.15 3.65 19.16
N ASN A 30 28.68 4.24 18.08
CA ASN A 30 30.09 4.17 17.69
C ASN A 30 30.62 2.73 17.58
N ALA A 31 29.77 1.80 17.11
CA ALA A 31 30.14 0.41 16.85
C ALA A 31 31.31 0.33 15.86
N SER A 32 32.14 -0.72 15.99
CA SER A 32 33.25 -0.94 15.06
C SER A 32 32.74 -1.30 13.66
N CYS A 33 33.55 -1.10 12.62
CA CYS A 33 33.17 -1.51 11.27
C CYS A 33 32.83 -3.01 11.16
N ASP A 34 33.48 -3.86 11.95
CA ASP A 34 33.16 -5.29 12.03
C ASP A 34 31.75 -5.54 12.59
N GLU A 35 31.22 -4.66 13.42
CA GLU A 35 29.83 -4.73 13.90
C GLU A 35 28.84 -4.11 12.91
N LEU A 36 29.22 -3.02 12.26
CA LEU A 36 28.41 -2.38 11.23
C LEU A 36 28.17 -3.29 10.01
N THR A 37 29.22 -3.98 9.58
CA THR A 37 29.20 -4.89 8.42
C THR A 37 28.38 -6.16 8.64
N LYS A 38 28.16 -6.59 9.89
CA LYS A 38 27.29 -7.75 10.20
C LYS A 38 25.83 -7.55 9.81
N ASN A 39 25.38 -6.30 9.75
CA ASN A 39 24.02 -5.93 9.33
C ASN A 39 23.93 -5.71 7.81
N ALA A 40 25.04 -5.85 7.08
CA ALA A 40 25.08 -5.62 5.66
C ALA A 40 24.69 -6.87 4.88
N ARG A 41 24.01 -6.67 3.74
CA ARG A 41 23.79 -7.75 2.77
C ARG A 41 25.07 -8.08 2.02
N THR A 42 25.88 -7.07 1.73
CA THR A 42 27.19 -7.22 1.09
C THR A 42 28.08 -6.05 1.49
N VAL A 43 29.38 -6.32 1.64
CA VAL A 43 30.38 -5.30 1.90
C VAL A 43 31.42 -5.38 0.79
N VAL A 44 31.72 -4.22 0.22
CA VAL A 44 32.69 -4.03 -0.84
C VAL A 44 33.84 -3.22 -0.25
N HIS A 45 34.96 -3.89 -0.05
CA HIS A 45 36.19 -3.25 0.42
C HIS A 45 36.97 -2.69 -0.77
N PRO A 46 37.76 -1.62 -0.55
CA PRO A 46 38.66 -1.10 -1.57
C PRO A 46 39.67 -2.17 -1.97
N GLN A 47 39.84 -2.41 -3.27
CA GLN A 47 40.99 -3.17 -3.74
C GLN A 47 42.25 -2.30 -3.55
N LYS A 48 43.29 -2.88 -2.95
CA LYS A 48 44.63 -2.27 -2.91
C LYS A 48 45.15 -2.14 -4.34
N ALA A 49 44.88 -1.01 -5.00
CA ALA A 49 45.50 -0.64 -6.26
C ALA A 49 45.53 0.90 -6.42
N GLU A 50 46.62 1.48 -5.91
CA GLU A 50 47.43 2.56 -6.51
C GLU A 50 46.81 3.92 -6.90
N MET A 51 45.56 4.25 -6.58
CA MET A 51 45.08 5.64 -6.76
C MET A 51 44.32 6.18 -5.53
N ASP A 52 44.88 7.23 -4.93
CA ASP A 52 44.42 7.97 -3.72
C ASP A 52 43.03 8.64 -3.83
N SER A 53 42.14 8.14 -4.69
CA SER A 53 40.85 8.79 -4.94
C SER A 53 39.69 7.92 -5.42
N PHE A 54 39.88 6.61 -5.66
CA PHE A 54 38.81 5.77 -6.20
C PHE A 54 38.69 4.42 -5.47
N VAL A 55 37.49 4.14 -4.95
CA VAL A 55 37.11 2.79 -4.49
C VAL A 55 36.55 2.04 -5.69
N LEU A 56 37.41 1.30 -6.39
CA LEU A 56 36.96 0.28 -7.34
C LEU A 56 36.62 -0.99 -6.57
N GLY A 57 35.32 -1.22 -6.38
CA GLY A 57 34.82 -2.46 -5.83
C GLY A 57 34.90 -3.58 -6.85
N THR A 58 35.55 -4.70 -6.52
CA THR A 58 35.44 -5.92 -7.32
C THR A 58 33.97 -6.35 -7.39
N LYS A 59 33.49 -6.63 -8.61
CA LYS A 59 32.18 -7.22 -8.91
C LYS A 59 31.95 -8.49 -8.06
N LYS A 60 31.35 -8.34 -6.87
CA LYS A 60 30.62 -9.44 -6.23
C LYS A 60 29.21 -9.33 -6.75
N GLY A 61 28.87 -10.20 -7.70
CA GLY A 61 27.52 -10.25 -8.28
C GLY A 61 26.51 -10.44 -7.17
N VAL A 62 25.77 -9.39 -6.85
CA VAL A 62 24.69 -9.48 -5.89
C VAL A 62 23.48 -10.01 -6.63
N SER A 63 23.23 -11.32 -6.50
CA SER A 63 22.15 -12.00 -7.21
C SER A 63 20.87 -12.03 -6.38
N GLY A 64 19.73 -11.75 -7.02
CA GLY A 64 18.39 -11.89 -6.45
C GLY A 64 17.42 -12.48 -7.47
N SER A 65 16.34 -13.10 -7.00
CA SER A 65 15.28 -13.69 -7.85
C SER A 65 14.20 -12.68 -8.26
N ARG A 66 14.25 -11.45 -7.74
CA ARG A 66 13.29 -10.37 -7.99
C ARG A 66 14.02 -9.02 -8.06
N PRO A 67 13.48 -8.01 -8.77
CA PRO A 67 13.95 -6.63 -8.67
C PRO A 67 13.84 -6.14 -7.23
N LYS A 68 14.88 -5.47 -6.72
CA LYS A 68 15.00 -4.98 -5.34
C LYS A 68 15.56 -3.57 -5.31
N MET A 69 15.15 -2.78 -4.33
CA MET A 69 15.87 -1.56 -4.00
C MET A 69 17.12 -1.89 -3.17
N TRP A 70 18.24 -1.27 -3.55
CA TRP A 70 19.50 -1.40 -2.87
C TRP A 70 19.86 -0.08 -2.21
N TYR A 71 20.27 -0.14 -0.95
CA TYR A 71 20.82 1.00 -0.23
C TYR A 71 22.33 0.83 -0.11
N ALA A 72 23.06 1.89 -0.40
CA ALA A 72 24.52 1.87 -0.41
C ALA A 72 25.03 2.96 0.55
N VAL A 73 25.85 2.57 1.53
CA VAL A 73 26.45 3.48 2.51
C VAL A 73 27.96 3.31 2.45
N ALA A 74 28.69 4.39 2.18
CA ALA A 74 30.15 4.38 2.31
C ALA A 74 30.54 4.76 3.75
N VAL A 75 31.47 4.01 4.32
CA VAL A 75 32.02 4.24 5.66
C VAL A 75 33.53 4.15 5.59
N ASP A 76 34.23 5.15 6.12
CA ASP A 76 35.66 5.03 6.40
C ASP A 76 35.84 4.24 7.69
N CYS A 77 36.32 3.01 7.55
CA CYS A 77 36.46 2.10 8.69
C CYS A 77 37.64 2.43 9.61
N ILE A 78 38.51 3.36 9.23
CA ILE A 78 39.63 3.81 10.07
C ILE A 78 39.18 4.97 10.94
N THR A 79 38.51 5.95 10.35
CA THR A 79 38.05 7.15 11.07
C THR A 79 36.63 7.02 11.62
N HIS A 80 35.92 5.94 11.30
CA HIS A 80 34.53 5.70 11.68
C HIS A 80 33.58 6.83 11.21
N THR A 81 33.94 7.51 10.12
CA THR A 81 33.18 8.63 9.56
C THR A 81 32.66 8.31 8.18
N CYS A 82 31.55 8.95 7.79
CA CYS A 82 31.09 8.91 6.41
C CYS A 82 32.02 9.78 5.55
N PRO A 83 32.74 9.21 4.56
CA PRO A 83 33.61 10.00 3.70
C PRO A 83 32.77 10.92 2.81
N ASN A 84 33.37 12.01 2.35
CA ASN A 84 32.72 12.91 1.41
C ASN A 84 32.67 12.26 0.00
N ILE A 85 31.52 11.73 -0.38
CA ILE A 85 31.32 11.05 -1.68
C ILE A 85 30.99 12.10 -2.74
N SER A 86 31.93 12.39 -3.65
CA SER A 86 31.70 13.33 -4.75
C SER A 86 30.95 12.71 -5.93
N LYS A 87 31.06 11.39 -6.13
CA LYS A 87 30.39 10.63 -7.19
C LYS A 87 30.24 9.16 -6.79
N ALA A 88 29.09 8.57 -7.07
CA ALA A 88 28.87 7.13 -7.02
C ALA A 88 28.32 6.65 -8.38
N SER A 89 28.81 5.51 -8.86
CA SER A 89 28.34 4.87 -10.09
C SER A 89 28.05 3.41 -9.78
N PHE A 90 26.85 2.95 -10.13
CA PHE A 90 26.42 1.59 -9.93
C PHE A 90 26.09 0.96 -11.28
N ASP A 91 26.72 -0.17 -11.57
CA ASP A 91 26.41 -0.97 -12.75
C ASP A 91 25.66 -2.23 -12.30
N PHE A 92 24.39 -2.32 -12.67
CA PHE A 92 23.56 -3.49 -12.40
C PHE A 92 23.48 -4.40 -13.64
N ASP A 93 23.70 -5.70 -13.43
CA ASP A 93 23.68 -6.71 -14.48
C ASP A 93 22.41 -7.57 -14.31
N HIS A 94 21.50 -7.50 -15.27
CA HIS A 94 20.22 -8.21 -15.21
C HIS A 94 20.32 -9.54 -15.98
N PRO A 95 20.15 -10.71 -15.33
CA PRO A 95 20.17 -11.99 -16.05
C PRO A 95 19.00 -12.03 -17.04
N GLY A 96 19.32 -12.13 -18.34
CA GLY A 96 18.35 -12.15 -19.44
C GLY A 96 18.10 -10.81 -20.14
N SER A 97 18.85 -9.74 -19.78
CA SER A 97 18.90 -8.53 -20.60
C SER A 97 19.96 -8.66 -21.70
N ASP A 98 19.72 -8.03 -22.84
CA ASP A 98 20.55 -7.92 -24.03
C ASP A 98 21.80 -7.03 -23.84
N GLY A 99 22.21 -6.79 -22.58
CA GLY A 99 23.38 -5.99 -22.23
C GLY A 99 23.14 -4.47 -22.27
N THR A 100 21.88 -4.03 -22.41
CA THR A 100 21.55 -2.59 -22.44
C THR A 100 21.62 -1.97 -21.04
N ARG A 101 22.63 -1.13 -20.83
CA ARG A 101 22.98 -0.45 -19.56
C ARG A 101 22.06 0.73 -19.17
N GLY A 102 21.14 1.12 -20.07
CA GLY A 102 20.44 2.41 -19.99
C GLY A 102 19.34 2.53 -18.93
N LEU A 103 18.80 1.41 -18.42
CA LEU A 103 17.68 1.42 -17.46
C LEU A 103 18.12 1.35 -15.99
N CYS A 104 19.42 1.20 -15.71
CA CYS A 104 19.92 0.99 -14.35
C CYS A 104 21.11 1.88 -13.97
N ALA A 105 21.48 2.85 -14.80
CA ALA A 105 22.51 3.83 -14.48
C ALA A 105 21.84 5.07 -13.88
N GLY A 106 22.09 5.32 -12.59
CA GLY A 106 21.60 6.51 -11.88
C GLY A 106 22.72 7.14 -11.06
N THR A 107 22.86 8.46 -11.15
CA THR A 107 23.72 9.25 -10.26
C THR A 107 22.85 9.85 -9.17
N MET A 108 22.89 9.30 -7.95
CA MET A 108 22.26 9.95 -6.79
C MET A 108 23.19 11.03 -6.22
N THR A 109 22.70 12.25 -6.09
CA THR A 109 23.40 13.35 -5.43
C THR A 109 23.29 13.23 -3.91
N VAL A 110 24.33 13.65 -3.18
CA VAL A 110 24.39 13.60 -1.69
C VAL A 110 23.24 14.38 -1.04
N SER A 111 22.71 15.42 -1.71
CA SER A 111 21.55 16.20 -1.29
C SER A 111 20.26 15.36 -1.24
N ALA A 112 20.06 14.45 -2.19
CA ALA A 112 18.90 13.55 -2.21
C ALA A 112 18.89 12.60 -1.01
N LEU A 113 20.07 12.07 -0.63
CA LEU A 113 20.26 11.22 0.54
C LEU A 113 19.95 11.96 1.85
N LYS A 114 20.41 13.22 1.96
CA LYS A 114 20.19 14.07 3.14
C LYS A 114 18.74 14.52 3.29
N LYS A 115 18.00 14.64 2.18
CA LYS A 115 16.57 14.97 2.15
C LYS A 115 15.70 13.77 2.57
N ALA A 116 16.10 12.56 2.18
CA ALA A 116 15.50 11.32 2.68
C ALA A 116 15.72 11.10 4.19
N TRP A 117 16.87 11.55 4.72
CA TRP A 117 17.19 11.52 6.16
C TRP A 117 16.28 12.41 7.00
N THR A 118 16.01 13.64 6.55
CA THR A 118 15.19 14.61 7.32
C THR A 118 13.69 14.40 7.13
N SER A 119 13.24 13.75 6.05
CA SER A 119 11.82 13.48 5.82
C SER A 119 11.26 12.29 6.63
N GLY A 120 12.13 11.42 7.17
CA GLY A 120 11.72 10.22 7.92
C GLY A 120 11.05 10.49 9.28
N ILE A 121 11.19 11.69 9.84
CA ILE A 121 10.68 12.02 11.19
C ILE A 121 9.53 13.04 11.18
N ASN A 122 9.42 13.88 10.14
CA ASN A 122 8.54 15.06 10.18
C ASN A 122 7.27 15.00 9.34
N SER A 123 6.85 13.85 8.83
CA SER A 123 5.85 13.91 7.77
C SER A 123 4.86 12.75 7.69
N LEU A 124 3.92 12.72 8.63
CA LEU A 124 2.62 12.07 8.40
C LEU A 124 1.92 12.59 7.13
N LEU A 125 2.28 13.79 6.65
CA LEU A 125 1.77 14.41 5.42
C LEU A 125 2.63 14.18 4.16
N SER A 126 3.93 13.85 4.26
CA SER A 126 4.78 13.50 3.10
C SER A 126 5.11 12.02 3.00
N LEU A 127 4.54 11.18 3.86
CA LEU A 127 4.59 9.72 3.74
C LEU A 127 3.58 9.19 2.71
N SER A 128 2.53 9.96 2.40
CA SER A 128 1.53 9.56 1.42
C SER A 128 1.89 10.14 0.04
N PRO A 129 2.02 9.33 -1.02
CA PRO A 129 2.27 9.80 -2.40
C PRO A 129 1.05 10.49 -3.02
N LEU A 130 0.17 11.07 -2.19
CA LEU A 130 -1.13 11.60 -2.57
C LEU A 130 -1.14 13.12 -2.53
N PRO A 131 -1.94 13.78 -3.38
CA PRO A 131 -2.13 15.22 -3.29
C PRO A 131 -2.78 15.59 -1.93
N PRO A 132 -2.50 16.79 -1.38
CA PRO A 132 -3.02 17.21 -0.08
C PRO A 132 -4.55 17.12 0.06
N LEU A 133 -5.28 17.40 -1.03
CA LEU A 133 -6.74 17.28 -1.07
C LEU A 133 -7.20 15.83 -0.86
N ALA A 134 -6.53 14.85 -1.46
CA ALA A 134 -6.88 13.44 -1.29
C ALA A 134 -6.60 12.98 0.15
N VAL A 135 -5.48 13.41 0.74
CA VAL A 135 -5.16 13.14 2.15
C VAL A 135 -6.22 13.76 3.07
N ALA A 136 -6.65 14.99 2.81
CA ALA A 136 -7.71 15.65 3.57
C ALA A 136 -9.05 14.88 3.49
N ILE A 137 -9.45 14.42 2.29
CA ILE A 137 -10.67 13.61 2.11
C ILE A 137 -10.59 12.30 2.90
N LEU A 138 -9.43 11.63 2.90
CA LEU A 138 -9.24 10.39 3.66
C LEU A 138 -9.36 10.64 5.17
N TYR A 139 -8.78 11.71 5.70
CA TYR A 139 -8.92 12.07 7.13
C TYR A 139 -10.34 12.49 7.50
N ILE A 140 -11.03 13.25 6.65
CA ILE A 140 -12.44 13.61 6.87
C ILE A 140 -13.29 12.33 6.94
N THR A 141 -13.05 11.38 6.03
CA THR A 141 -13.77 10.10 6.02
C THR A 141 -13.47 9.26 7.27
N PHE A 142 -12.20 9.19 7.69
CA PHE A 142 -11.81 8.58 8.96
C PHE A 142 -12.58 9.16 10.15
N ILE A 143 -12.59 10.49 10.29
CA ILE A 143 -13.28 11.18 11.40
C ILE A 143 -14.79 10.90 11.33
N MET A 144 -15.41 11.02 10.16
CA MET A 144 -16.84 10.77 10.00
C MET A 144 -17.22 9.33 10.35
N SER A 145 -16.47 8.33 9.87
CA SER A 145 -16.72 6.91 10.18
C SER A 145 -16.52 6.60 11.67
N LEU A 146 -15.49 7.18 12.29
CA LEU A 146 -15.21 7.01 13.71
C LEU A 146 -16.30 7.66 14.58
N SER A 147 -16.70 8.89 14.26
CA SER A 147 -17.78 9.60 14.94
C SER A 147 -19.12 8.87 14.76
N ALA A 148 -19.42 8.34 13.57
CA ALA A 148 -20.62 7.54 13.34
C ALA A 148 -20.60 6.25 14.15
N SER A 149 -19.46 5.55 14.24
CA SER A 149 -19.29 4.37 15.09
C SER A 149 -19.51 4.70 16.57
N GLY A 150 -18.90 5.79 17.06
CA GLY A 150 -19.06 6.25 18.44
C GLY A 150 -20.49 6.66 18.78
N LEU A 151 -21.18 7.35 17.86
CA LEU A 151 -22.58 7.72 18.02
C LEU A 151 -23.51 6.49 18.00
N ALA A 152 -23.29 5.56 17.06
CA ALA A 152 -24.04 4.31 17.00
C ALA A 152 -23.85 3.49 18.28
N TRP A 153 -22.61 3.38 18.76
CA TRP A 153 -22.31 2.75 20.03
C TRP A 153 -23.04 3.43 21.19
N TRP A 154 -22.97 4.76 21.30
CA TRP A 154 -23.65 5.50 22.35
C TRP A 154 -25.16 5.22 22.34
N LEU A 155 -25.83 5.42 21.20
CA LEU A 155 -27.27 5.25 21.07
C LEU A 155 -27.72 3.82 21.40
N TRP A 156 -26.91 2.82 21.06
CA TRP A 156 -27.27 1.41 21.27
C TRP A 156 -26.86 0.88 22.64
N TYR A 157 -25.85 1.46 23.28
CA TYR A 157 -25.34 0.99 24.56
C TYR A 157 -26.30 1.30 25.71
N LYS A 158 -26.99 2.44 25.68
CA LYS A 158 -27.87 2.89 26.77
C LYS A 158 -29.27 2.29 26.74
N ASP A 159 -29.84 2.11 25.55
CA ASP A 159 -31.29 1.93 25.41
C ASP A 159 -31.71 0.52 24.95
N LEU A 160 -30.76 -0.41 24.75
CA LEU A 160 -31.04 -1.73 24.17
C LEU A 160 -30.65 -2.91 25.09
N ASP A 161 -31.49 -3.95 25.06
CA ASP A 161 -31.22 -5.22 25.73
C ASP A 161 -29.95 -5.90 25.19
N ALA A 162 -29.36 -6.81 25.97
CA ALA A 162 -28.13 -7.51 25.59
C ALA A 162 -28.24 -8.23 24.23
N ALA A 163 -29.39 -8.84 23.94
CA ALA A 163 -29.66 -9.50 22.66
C ALA A 163 -29.71 -8.51 21.47
N GLN A 164 -30.27 -7.32 21.70
CA GLN A 164 -30.35 -6.26 20.69
C GLN A 164 -29.00 -5.59 20.47
N ARG A 165 -28.20 -5.39 21.54
CA ARG A 165 -26.81 -4.91 21.44
C ARG A 165 -25.94 -5.84 20.61
N SER A 166 -25.99 -7.15 20.90
CA SER A 166 -25.29 -8.16 20.11
C SER A 166 -25.71 -8.14 18.64
N ALA A 167 -27.00 -7.93 18.36
CA ALA A 167 -27.51 -7.84 17.00
C ALA A 167 -26.97 -6.63 16.21
N ARG A 168 -26.58 -5.53 16.88
CA ARG A 168 -26.13 -4.30 16.24
C ARG A 168 -24.60 -4.13 16.19
N MET A 169 -23.85 -4.93 16.95
CA MET A 169 -22.38 -4.92 16.93
C MET A 169 -21.72 -5.03 15.56
N PRO A 170 -22.23 -5.84 14.61
CA PRO A 170 -21.65 -5.92 13.27
C PRO A 170 -21.56 -4.56 12.57
N THR A 171 -22.54 -3.67 12.79
CA THR A 171 -22.55 -2.33 12.18
C THR A 171 -21.51 -1.40 12.81
N CYS A 172 -21.37 -1.41 14.14
CA CYS A 172 -20.31 -0.65 14.81
C CYS A 172 -18.92 -1.16 14.39
N PHE A 173 -18.76 -2.47 14.32
CA PHE A 173 -17.52 -3.09 13.87
C PHE A 173 -17.18 -2.69 12.42
N ALA A 174 -18.15 -2.73 11.52
CA ALA A 174 -17.98 -2.28 10.14
C ALA A 174 -17.50 -0.82 10.08
N LEU A 175 -18.16 0.11 10.79
CA LEU A 175 -17.79 1.53 10.81
C LEU A 175 -16.40 1.78 11.41
N THR A 176 -16.05 1.08 12.49
CA THR A 176 -14.71 1.16 13.10
C THR A 176 -13.65 0.63 12.14
N PHE A 177 -13.92 -0.49 11.47
CA PHE A 177 -12.99 -1.05 10.49
C PHE A 177 -12.79 -0.11 9.30
N THR A 178 -13.86 0.49 8.79
CA THR A 178 -13.78 1.54 7.76
C THR A 178 -12.92 2.70 8.23
N SER A 179 -13.15 3.21 9.44
CA SER A 179 -12.32 4.25 10.03
C SER A 179 -10.83 3.86 10.02
N LEU A 180 -10.48 2.66 10.48
CA LEU A 180 -9.09 2.18 10.48
C LEU A 180 -8.51 2.04 9.07
N ALA A 181 -9.30 1.58 8.10
CA ALA A 181 -8.88 1.49 6.71
C ALA A 181 -8.56 2.88 6.14
N TYR A 182 -9.42 3.87 6.36
CA TYR A 182 -9.19 5.25 5.91
C TYR A 182 -7.98 5.90 6.60
N LEU A 183 -7.77 5.64 7.90
CA LEU A 183 -6.56 6.08 8.59
C LEU A 183 -5.30 5.46 7.98
N SER A 184 -5.34 4.16 7.66
CA SER A 184 -4.20 3.45 7.06
C SER A 184 -3.85 3.93 5.66
N MET A 185 -4.85 4.38 4.90
CA MET A 185 -4.66 4.99 3.58
C MET A 185 -4.13 6.43 3.71
N ALA A 186 -4.67 7.20 4.66
CA ALA A 186 -4.24 8.57 4.93
C ALA A 186 -2.77 8.64 5.37
N SER A 187 -2.33 7.69 6.21
CA SER A 187 -0.96 7.63 6.71
C SER A 187 0.06 7.06 5.72
N GLY A 188 -0.39 6.58 4.54
CA GLY A 188 0.47 5.94 3.54
C GLY A 188 0.83 4.48 3.85
N ALA A 189 0.42 3.93 5.00
CA ALA A 189 0.80 2.57 5.43
C ALA A 189 0.28 1.46 4.49
N PHE A 190 -0.88 1.68 3.86
CA PHE A 190 -1.48 0.76 2.88
C PHE A 190 -1.75 1.47 1.56
N VAL A 191 -0.73 2.17 1.05
CA VAL A 191 -0.73 2.76 -0.29
C VAL A 191 0.38 2.10 -1.10
N VAL A 192 0.02 1.61 -2.28
CA VAL A 192 0.96 1.03 -3.23
C VAL A 192 0.96 1.90 -4.48
N THR A 193 2.12 2.21 -5.03
CA THR A 193 2.18 3.00 -6.28
C THR A 193 2.32 2.07 -7.47
N VAL A 194 1.61 2.35 -8.56
CA VAL A 194 1.75 1.63 -9.83
C VAL A 194 2.15 2.64 -10.90
N ALA A 195 3.19 2.34 -11.69
CA ALA A 195 3.72 3.24 -12.70
C ALA A 195 4.10 2.54 -14.01
N THR A 196 4.19 3.31 -15.09
CA THR A 196 4.76 2.90 -16.38
C THR A 196 6.06 3.66 -16.67
N PRO A 197 7.14 2.98 -17.10
CA PRO A 197 8.42 3.62 -17.39
C PRO A 197 8.30 4.60 -18.58
N GLU A 198 9.09 5.68 -18.56
CA GLU A 198 9.13 6.69 -19.63
C GLU A 198 9.54 6.17 -21.01
N THR A 199 10.35 5.10 -21.05
CA THR A 199 10.92 4.53 -22.28
C THR A 199 9.91 3.80 -23.18
N GLY A 200 8.62 4.13 -23.09
CA GLY A 200 7.57 3.59 -23.96
C GLY A 200 7.11 2.18 -23.60
N GLY A 201 7.39 1.71 -22.38
CA GLY A 201 6.93 0.40 -21.91
C GLY A 201 5.42 0.36 -21.70
N THR A 202 4.72 -0.60 -22.33
CA THR A 202 3.26 -0.77 -22.18
C THR A 202 2.84 -1.54 -20.92
N ARG A 203 3.78 -1.87 -20.04
CA ARG A 203 3.54 -2.72 -18.85
C ARG A 203 3.57 -1.87 -17.59
N TRP A 204 2.59 -2.09 -16.73
CA TRP A 204 2.50 -1.48 -15.41
C TRP A 204 3.27 -2.34 -14.40
N PHE A 205 3.91 -1.69 -13.43
CA PHE A 205 4.64 -2.36 -12.35
C PHE A 205 4.33 -1.74 -10.99
N TYR A 206 4.37 -2.57 -9.94
CA TYR A 206 4.29 -2.10 -8.56
C TYR A 206 5.60 -1.46 -8.12
N ARG A 207 5.50 -0.33 -7.41
CA ARG A 207 6.63 0.39 -6.80
C ARG A 207 6.46 0.39 -5.28
N SER A 208 7.51 0.00 -4.57
CA SER A 208 7.60 0.18 -3.11
C SER A 208 7.71 1.69 -2.83
N SER A 209 6.67 2.25 -2.25
CA SER A 209 6.49 3.68 -2.05
C SER A 209 7.41 4.19 -0.94
N LEU A 210 8.23 5.19 -1.28
CA LEU A 210 8.74 6.23 -0.37
C LEU A 210 9.41 7.37 -1.18
N GLY A 211 9.84 7.10 -2.42
CA GLY A 211 10.42 8.10 -3.33
C GLY A 211 9.41 8.65 -4.33
N GLY A 212 9.04 9.92 -4.17
CA GLY A 212 8.83 10.82 -5.30
C GLY A 212 7.47 10.81 -6.00
N TRP A 213 6.45 11.38 -5.36
CA TRP A 213 5.57 12.30 -6.10
C TRP A 213 6.11 13.71 -5.82
N GLY A 214 6.97 14.24 -6.71
CA GLY A 214 7.49 15.61 -6.61
C GLY A 214 8.99 15.79 -6.32
N GLY A 215 9.84 14.80 -6.63
CA GLY A 215 11.30 14.97 -6.72
C GLY A 215 11.78 14.92 -8.18
N GLU A 216 13.07 15.14 -8.44
CA GLU A 216 13.69 15.04 -9.78
C GLU A 216 13.39 13.71 -10.50
N ASP A 217 13.02 12.65 -9.77
CA ASP A 217 12.56 11.34 -10.31
C ASP A 217 11.10 11.33 -10.82
N ALA A 218 10.35 12.44 -10.72
CA ALA A 218 9.02 12.56 -11.33
C ALA A 218 9.11 12.62 -12.87
N ASP A 219 10.27 13.03 -13.38
CA ASP A 219 10.59 13.15 -14.80
C ASP A 219 11.10 11.83 -15.40
N GLU A 220 10.94 10.67 -14.73
CA GLU A 220 11.28 9.33 -15.28
C GLU A 220 10.04 8.45 -15.58
N PHE A 221 8.83 8.93 -15.29
CA PHE A 221 7.61 8.14 -15.43
C PHE A 221 6.48 8.95 -16.08
N LEU A 222 6.03 8.49 -17.25
CA LEU A 222 4.92 9.09 -18.00
C LEU A 222 3.59 9.06 -17.24
N ASN A 223 3.34 7.99 -16.47
CA ASN A 223 2.09 7.78 -15.74
C ASN A 223 2.32 7.00 -14.45
N ALA A 224 1.79 7.52 -13.33
CA ALA A 224 1.73 6.83 -12.05
C ALA A 224 0.37 7.05 -11.38
N TYR A 225 -0.11 6.06 -10.64
CA TYR A 225 -1.29 6.21 -9.79
C TYR A 225 -1.12 5.47 -8.45
N ALA A 226 -1.80 5.99 -7.43
CA ALA A 226 -1.86 5.36 -6.12
C ALA A 226 -2.98 4.30 -6.07
N PHE A 227 -2.63 3.15 -5.53
CA PHE A 227 -3.50 2.02 -5.31
C PHE A 227 -3.68 1.78 -3.80
N PHE A 228 -4.90 1.44 -3.40
CA PHE A 228 -5.31 1.37 -1.99
C PHE A 228 -5.82 -0.03 -1.61
N PRO A 229 -4.94 -0.99 -1.28
CA PRO A 229 -5.37 -2.32 -0.85
C PRO A 229 -6.32 -2.32 0.35
N ALA A 230 -6.10 -1.42 1.32
CA ALA A 230 -6.94 -1.31 2.51
C ALA A 230 -8.42 -1.02 2.18
N ARG A 231 -8.67 -0.30 1.09
CA ARG A 231 -10.01 -0.03 0.56
C ARG A 231 -10.74 -1.31 0.16
N ASN A 232 -10.05 -2.21 -0.54
CA ASN A 232 -10.63 -3.49 -0.98
C ASN A 232 -10.93 -4.40 0.22
N LEU A 233 -10.10 -4.36 1.26
CA LEU A 233 -10.34 -5.11 2.51
C LEU A 233 -11.53 -4.57 3.29
N ASP A 234 -11.60 -3.24 3.46
CA ASP A 234 -12.74 -2.55 4.05
C ASP A 234 -14.03 -2.93 3.35
N TRP A 235 -14.01 -2.88 2.03
CA TRP A 235 -15.14 -3.22 1.19
C TRP A 235 -15.60 -4.66 1.33
N LEU A 236 -14.66 -5.60 1.34
CA LEU A 236 -15.00 -7.02 1.46
C LEU A 236 -15.74 -7.26 2.78
N LEU A 237 -15.25 -6.65 3.86
CA LEU A 237 -15.83 -6.80 5.19
C LEU A 237 -17.15 -6.03 5.34
N THR A 238 -17.18 -4.75 5.01
CA THR A 238 -18.36 -3.90 5.20
C THR A 238 -19.52 -4.31 4.30
N SER A 239 -19.24 -4.63 3.04
CA SER A 239 -20.27 -5.04 2.06
C SER A 239 -20.93 -6.35 2.44
N THR A 240 -20.14 -7.32 2.93
CA THR A 240 -20.67 -8.60 3.41
C THR A 240 -21.50 -8.44 4.68
N LEU A 241 -21.04 -7.62 5.64
CA LEU A 241 -21.79 -7.32 6.86
C LEU A 241 -23.10 -6.56 6.57
N LEU A 242 -23.08 -5.59 5.66
CA LEU A 242 -24.29 -4.88 5.22
C LEU A 242 -25.31 -5.83 4.57
N CYS A 243 -24.86 -6.72 3.69
CA CYS A 243 -25.73 -7.73 3.08
C CYS A 243 -26.33 -8.68 4.12
N TRP A 244 -25.53 -9.07 5.12
CA TRP A 244 -26.00 -9.90 6.23
C TRP A 244 -27.10 -9.21 7.04
N GLU A 245 -26.88 -7.95 7.41
CA GLU A 245 -27.84 -7.16 8.20
C GLU A 245 -29.13 -6.86 7.43
N LEU A 246 -29.05 -6.58 6.12
CA LEU A 246 -30.24 -6.48 5.26
C LEU A 246 -31.05 -7.78 5.25
N GLY A 247 -30.37 -8.92 5.23
CA GLY A 247 -31.02 -10.23 5.29
C GLY A 247 -31.71 -10.48 6.63
N ARG A 248 -31.12 -10.01 7.74
CA ARG A 248 -31.76 -10.06 9.06
C ARG A 248 -33.01 -9.19 9.10
N LEU A 249 -32.97 -7.98 8.53
CA LEU A 249 -34.12 -7.06 8.52
C LEU A 249 -35.37 -7.72 7.90
N VAL A 250 -35.21 -8.46 6.80
CA VAL A 250 -36.33 -9.12 6.11
C VAL A 250 -36.65 -10.53 6.63
N HIS A 251 -35.95 -11.05 7.65
CA HIS A 251 -35.99 -12.46 8.08
C HIS A 251 -35.72 -13.43 6.93
N ALA A 252 -34.73 -13.14 6.09
CA ALA A 252 -34.29 -14.09 5.07
C ALA A 252 -33.77 -15.37 5.73
N SER A 253 -34.04 -16.51 5.09
CA SER A 253 -33.49 -17.80 5.53
C SER A 253 -31.96 -17.74 5.54
N PHE A 254 -31.33 -18.62 6.33
CA PHE A 254 -29.88 -18.68 6.41
C PHE A 254 -29.24 -18.87 5.02
N ALA A 255 -29.79 -19.79 4.20
CA ALA A 255 -29.31 -20.04 2.85
C ALA A 255 -29.33 -18.78 1.96
N VAL A 256 -30.42 -18.01 2.02
CA VAL A 256 -30.55 -16.77 1.25
C VAL A 256 -29.53 -15.72 1.72
N ARG A 257 -29.33 -15.57 3.03
CA ARG A 257 -28.32 -14.66 3.59
C ARG A 257 -26.90 -15.03 3.17
N THR A 258 -26.56 -16.30 3.25
CA THR A 258 -25.24 -16.80 2.84
C THR A 258 -24.99 -16.58 1.36
N LEU A 259 -25.99 -16.82 0.51
CA LEU A 259 -25.88 -16.55 -0.93
C LEU A 259 -25.59 -15.06 -1.21
N TRP A 260 -26.19 -14.13 -0.44
CA TRP A 260 -25.95 -12.69 -0.63
C TRP A 260 -24.55 -12.28 -0.20
N VAL A 261 -24.13 -12.74 0.98
CA VAL A 261 -22.79 -12.51 1.50
C VAL A 261 -21.76 -13.06 0.51
N PHE A 262 -21.97 -14.26 -0.01
CA PHE A 262 -21.12 -14.85 -1.03
C PHE A 262 -21.07 -14.00 -2.32
N THR A 263 -22.22 -13.59 -2.84
CA THR A 263 -22.30 -12.77 -4.06
C THR A 263 -21.60 -11.42 -3.88
N ALA A 264 -21.79 -10.76 -2.74
CA ALA A 264 -21.11 -9.51 -2.40
C ALA A 264 -19.59 -9.70 -2.23
N ALA A 265 -19.16 -10.79 -1.59
CA ALA A 265 -17.75 -11.12 -1.47
C ALA A 265 -17.11 -11.38 -2.84
N CYS A 266 -17.76 -12.16 -3.72
CA CYS A 266 -17.29 -12.42 -5.08
C CYS A 266 -17.22 -11.16 -5.93
N LEU A 267 -18.19 -10.25 -5.80
CA LEU A 267 -18.15 -8.92 -6.43
C LEU A 267 -16.90 -8.16 -6.02
N VAL A 268 -16.69 -7.97 -4.71
CA VAL A 268 -15.55 -7.20 -4.20
C VAL A 268 -14.23 -7.88 -4.55
N CYS A 269 -14.11 -9.20 -4.40
CA CYS A 269 -12.91 -9.94 -4.76
C CYS A 269 -12.59 -9.83 -6.26
N SER A 270 -13.60 -9.86 -7.13
CA SER A 270 -13.40 -9.72 -8.58
C SER A 270 -12.88 -8.32 -8.92
N TRP A 271 -13.47 -7.27 -8.35
CA TRP A 271 -12.96 -5.91 -8.54
C TRP A 271 -11.59 -5.68 -7.89
N ALA A 272 -11.35 -6.24 -6.71
CA ALA A 272 -10.03 -6.21 -6.07
C ALA A 272 -8.98 -6.88 -6.98
N LEU A 273 -9.26 -8.07 -7.51
CA LEU A 273 -8.38 -8.74 -8.47
C LEU A 273 -8.19 -7.92 -9.74
N ALA A 274 -9.24 -7.27 -10.27
CA ALA A 274 -9.12 -6.36 -11.39
C ALA A 274 -8.15 -5.19 -11.09
N THR A 275 -8.10 -4.73 -9.83
CA THR A 275 -7.12 -3.72 -9.42
C THR A 275 -5.70 -4.27 -9.21
N PHE A 276 -5.56 -5.54 -8.81
CA PHE A 276 -4.24 -6.16 -8.58
C PHE A 276 -3.57 -6.69 -9.86
N VAL A 277 -4.37 -7.02 -10.88
CA VAL A 277 -3.85 -7.55 -12.14
C VAL A 277 -3.42 -6.40 -13.04
N LEU A 278 -2.12 -6.33 -13.30
CA LEU A 278 -1.52 -5.28 -14.14
C LEU A 278 -1.56 -5.59 -15.64
N SER A 279 -1.97 -6.80 -16.02
CA SER A 279 -2.07 -7.25 -17.42
C SER A 279 -3.46 -6.98 -18.01
N ARG A 280 -3.63 -7.24 -19.32
CA ARG A 280 -4.93 -7.11 -20.01
C ARG A 280 -6.04 -7.99 -19.41
N SER A 281 -5.70 -9.06 -18.68
CA SER A 281 -6.71 -9.92 -18.05
C SER A 281 -7.45 -9.24 -16.88
N ARG A 282 -7.04 -8.05 -16.45
CA ARG A 282 -7.80 -7.25 -15.47
C ARG A 282 -9.25 -6.99 -15.88
N TRP A 283 -9.50 -6.85 -17.19
CA TRP A 283 -10.84 -6.62 -17.72
C TRP A 283 -11.75 -7.83 -17.57
N LEU A 284 -11.20 -9.04 -17.58
CA LEU A 284 -11.96 -10.26 -17.30
C LEU A 284 -12.48 -10.23 -15.86
N TRP A 285 -11.63 -9.87 -14.91
CA TRP A 285 -12.00 -9.72 -13.50
C TRP A 285 -13.01 -8.58 -13.28
N TRP A 286 -12.86 -7.48 -14.01
CA TRP A 286 -13.84 -6.39 -13.98
C TRP A 286 -15.21 -6.86 -14.50
N CYS A 287 -15.27 -7.52 -15.66
CA CYS A 287 -16.51 -8.09 -16.21
C CYS A 287 -17.15 -9.10 -15.27
N LEU A 288 -16.35 -9.96 -14.63
CA LEU A 288 -16.83 -10.90 -13.63
C LEU A 288 -17.46 -10.19 -12.43
N GLY A 289 -16.84 -9.08 -11.97
CA GLY A 289 -17.43 -8.21 -10.97
C GLY A 289 -18.78 -7.63 -11.41
N VAL A 290 -18.90 -7.14 -12.65
CA VAL A 290 -20.17 -6.65 -13.20
C VAL A 290 -21.25 -7.74 -13.19
N LEU A 291 -20.91 -8.99 -13.54
CA LEU A 291 -21.85 -10.11 -13.46
C LEU A 291 -22.33 -10.37 -12.02
N PHE A 292 -21.43 -10.35 -11.04
CA PHE A 292 -21.81 -10.49 -9.63
C PHE A 292 -22.65 -9.30 -9.13
N PHE A 293 -22.37 -8.08 -9.60
CA PHE A 293 -23.18 -6.90 -9.28
C PHE A 293 -24.60 -7.04 -9.84
N CYS A 294 -24.76 -7.45 -11.10
CA CYS A 294 -26.08 -7.75 -11.68
C CYS A 294 -26.81 -8.85 -10.88
N GLY A 295 -26.10 -9.92 -10.49
CA GLY A 295 -26.64 -10.97 -9.63
C GLY A 295 -27.13 -10.44 -8.28
N LEU A 296 -26.36 -9.54 -7.66
CA LEU A 296 -26.74 -8.89 -6.40
C LEU A 296 -27.98 -8.00 -6.55
N VAL A 297 -28.12 -7.26 -7.65
CA VAL A 297 -29.31 -6.45 -7.94
C VAL A 297 -30.56 -7.33 -8.14
N VAL A 298 -30.44 -8.46 -8.83
CA VAL A 298 -31.54 -9.43 -8.97
C VAL A 298 -31.96 -9.96 -7.61
N VAL A 299 -30.98 -10.30 -6.78
CA VAL A 299 -31.18 -10.71 -5.40
C VAL A 299 -31.92 -9.63 -4.59
N TRP A 300 -31.53 -8.35 -4.69
CA TRP A 300 -32.20 -7.22 -4.02
C TRP A 300 -33.68 -7.08 -4.39
N ARG A 301 -34.06 -7.42 -5.62
CA ARG A 301 -35.49 -7.49 -5.99
C ARG A 301 -36.23 -8.56 -5.19
N GLY A 302 -35.63 -9.73 -4.99
CA GLY A 302 -36.17 -10.78 -4.12
C GLY A 302 -36.35 -10.32 -2.67
N VAL A 303 -35.40 -9.53 -2.15
CA VAL A 303 -35.47 -8.93 -0.80
C VAL A 303 -36.68 -8.02 -0.66
N ARG A 304 -36.93 -7.18 -1.66
CA ARG A 304 -38.08 -6.30 -1.68
C ARG A 304 -39.38 -7.10 -1.59
N THR A 305 -39.47 -8.22 -2.30
CA THR A 305 -40.62 -9.14 -2.20
C THR A 305 -40.77 -9.74 -0.81
N MET A 306 -39.67 -10.10 -0.13
CA MET A 306 -39.71 -10.56 1.25
C MET A 306 -40.12 -9.43 2.21
N ALA A 307 -39.64 -8.21 1.99
CA ALA A 307 -39.97 -7.02 2.78
C ALA A 307 -41.46 -6.66 2.68
N MET A 308 -42.10 -6.85 1.52
CA MET A 308 -43.54 -6.65 1.34
C MET A 308 -44.37 -7.48 2.33
N ARG A 309 -43.90 -8.69 2.68
CA ARG A 309 -44.57 -9.56 3.66
C ARG A 309 -44.45 -9.06 5.11
N ARG A 310 -43.58 -8.08 5.37
CA ARG A 310 -43.32 -7.51 6.71
C ARG A 310 -44.07 -6.21 6.97
N GLY A 311 -44.66 -5.62 5.93
CA GLY A 311 -45.42 -4.38 6.01
C GLY A 311 -44.75 -3.20 5.29
N LYS A 312 -45.53 -2.12 5.16
CA LYS A 312 -45.16 -0.95 4.34
C LYS A 312 -43.87 -0.27 4.82
N GLY A 313 -43.70 -0.09 6.14
CA GLY A 313 -42.53 0.59 6.70
C GLY A 313 -41.20 -0.14 6.43
N VAL A 314 -41.19 -1.48 6.57
CA VAL A 314 -39.98 -2.30 6.27
C VAL A 314 -39.69 -2.30 4.77
N THR A 315 -40.75 -2.36 3.94
CA THR A 315 -40.60 -2.34 2.47
C THR A 315 -39.97 -1.03 1.99
N GLU A 316 -40.43 0.10 2.53
CA GLU A 316 -39.90 1.42 2.19
C GLU A 316 -38.45 1.58 2.64
N LEU A 317 -38.14 1.18 3.88
CA LEU A 317 -36.78 1.20 4.40
C LEU A 317 -35.83 0.35 3.54
N VAL A 318 -36.21 -0.89 3.22
CA VAL A 318 -35.42 -1.79 2.37
C VAL A 318 -35.24 -1.23 0.97
N ALA A 319 -36.27 -0.62 0.38
CA ALA A 319 -36.18 -0.01 -0.95
C ALA A 319 -35.21 1.18 -0.97
N ARG A 320 -35.22 2.02 0.08
CA ARG A 320 -34.27 3.14 0.22
C ARG A 320 -32.84 2.64 0.41
N LEU A 321 -32.63 1.64 1.27
CA LEU A 321 -31.30 1.09 1.54
C LEU A 321 -30.72 0.37 0.31
N THR A 322 -31.50 -0.49 -0.35
CA THR A 322 -31.01 -1.21 -1.55
C THR A 322 -30.88 -0.29 -2.75
N GLY A 323 -31.75 0.72 -2.90
CA GLY A 323 -31.61 1.74 -3.95
C GLY A 323 -30.36 2.61 -3.76
N GLY A 324 -30.12 3.08 -2.53
CA GLY A 324 -28.90 3.83 -2.19
C GLY A 324 -27.63 2.99 -2.37
N ALA A 325 -27.65 1.72 -1.93
CA ALA A 325 -26.54 0.80 -2.13
C ALA A 325 -26.29 0.52 -3.62
N ALA A 326 -27.34 0.34 -4.43
CA ALA A 326 -27.20 0.12 -5.87
C ALA A 326 -26.54 1.30 -6.59
N LEU A 327 -26.94 2.53 -6.24
CA LEU A 327 -26.32 3.74 -6.80
C LEU A 327 -24.87 3.88 -6.35
N ALA A 328 -24.62 3.72 -5.05
CA ALA A 328 -23.29 3.84 -4.47
C ALA A 328 -22.33 2.76 -4.99
N TRP A 329 -22.79 1.53 -5.19
CA TRP A 329 -21.94 0.43 -5.68
C TRP A 329 -21.82 0.46 -7.21
N GLY A 330 -22.88 0.91 -7.91
CA GLY A 330 -22.86 1.08 -9.36
C GLY A 330 -21.87 2.15 -9.81
N SER A 331 -21.74 3.24 -9.06
CA SER A 331 -20.78 4.32 -9.36
C SER A 331 -19.32 3.92 -9.24
N TRP A 332 -19.03 2.75 -8.66
CA TRP A 332 -17.67 2.24 -8.50
C TRP A 332 -17.24 1.26 -9.59
N GLY A 333 -18.21 0.66 -10.29
CA GLY A 333 -17.91 -0.15 -11.46
C GLY A 333 -17.53 0.68 -12.68
N VAL A 334 -17.96 1.95 -12.72
CA VAL A 334 -17.64 2.94 -13.77
C VAL A 334 -16.26 3.54 -13.53
#